data_AF-E0PZL9-F1
#
_entry.id   AF-E0PZL9-F1
#
_cell.length_a   1.000
_cell.length_b   1.000
_cell.length_c   1.000
_cell.angle_alpha   90.00
_cell.angle_beta   90.00
_cell.angle_gamma   90.00
#
_symmetry.space_group_name_H-M   'P 1'
#
loop_
_entity.id
_entity.type
_entity.pdbx_description
1 polymer ?
#
loop_
_entity_poly.entity_id
_entity_poly.type
_entity_poly.pdbx_seq_one_letter_code
_entity_poly.pdbx_strand_id
1 'polypeptide(L)'
;MKTKQLVAPEEVYDFLKVIWSNYETESNYENLSLMVYTLSDPDCVRWLSENMEFGNDEQLSLLNKKYSWEYGDELPEWLESPKHRLLLISELLERNLR
;
A
#
# COMPACT_ATOMS: atom_id res chain seq x y z
N MET A 1 -22.99 -1.57 -8.54
CA MET A 1 -21.50 -1.61 -8.53
C MET A 1 -21.08 -3.02 -8.13
N LYS A 2 -20.28 -3.73 -8.94
CA LYS A 2 -19.71 -5.01 -8.50
C LYS A 2 -18.83 -4.72 -7.28
N THR A 3 -19.09 -5.35 -6.15
CA THR A 3 -18.18 -5.34 -5.00
C THR A 3 -16.82 -5.80 -5.52
N LYS A 4 -15.85 -4.90 -5.46
CA LYS A 4 -14.48 -5.18 -5.87
C LYS A 4 -13.96 -6.24 -4.91
N GLN A 5 -13.66 -7.42 -5.43
CA GLN A 5 -13.13 -8.48 -4.60
C GLN A 5 -11.75 -8.02 -4.14
N LEU A 6 -11.62 -7.73 -2.84
CA LEU A 6 -10.34 -7.36 -2.25
C LEU A 6 -9.40 -8.54 -2.43
N VAL A 7 -8.23 -8.28 -3.00
CA VAL A 7 -7.21 -9.31 -3.26
C VAL A 7 -6.29 -9.52 -2.06
N ALA A 8 -6.38 -8.63 -1.07
CA ALA A 8 -5.62 -8.64 0.16
C ALA A 8 -6.52 -8.37 1.38
N PRO A 9 -6.06 -8.65 2.62
CA PRO A 9 -6.75 -8.23 3.85
C PRO A 9 -6.99 -6.72 3.93
N GLU A 10 -7.97 -6.29 4.73
CA GLU A 10 -8.31 -4.86 4.90
C GLU A 10 -7.13 -4.00 5.38
N GLU A 11 -6.35 -4.55 6.33
CA GLU A 11 -5.12 -3.95 6.87
C GLU A 11 -4.17 -3.47 5.77
N VAL A 12 -4.04 -4.24 4.69
CA VAL A 12 -3.21 -3.88 3.54
C VAL A 12 -3.61 -2.53 2.98
N TYR A 13 -4.90 -2.31 2.76
CA TYR A 13 -5.40 -1.08 2.17
C TYR A 13 -5.31 0.10 3.14
N ASP A 14 -5.45 -0.15 4.45
CA ASP A 14 -5.25 0.87 5.47
C ASP A 14 -3.78 1.34 5.49
N PHE A 15 -2.82 0.41 5.42
CA PHE A 15 -1.40 0.74 5.31
C PHE A 15 -1.04 1.38 3.97
N LEU A 16 -1.60 0.89 2.86
CA LEU A 16 -1.38 1.48 1.52
C LEU A 16 -1.81 2.94 1.49
N LYS A 17 -2.88 3.30 2.20
CA LYS A 17 -3.33 4.68 2.30
C LYS A 17 -2.34 5.56 3.05
N VAL A 18 -1.65 5.04 4.06
CA VAL A 18 -0.62 5.81 4.77
C VAL A 18 0.59 6.07 3.88
N ILE A 19 1.05 5.05 3.15
CA ILE A 19 2.23 5.21 2.28
C ILE A 19 1.87 5.95 0.98
N TRP A 20 0.61 5.89 0.59
CA TRP A 20 0.07 6.51 -0.60
C TRP A 20 -1.36 7.01 -0.36
N SER A 21 -1.44 8.23 0.15
CA SER A 21 -2.71 8.88 0.52
C SER A 21 -3.74 8.92 -0.61
N ASN A 22 -3.26 9.01 -1.86
CA ASN A 22 -4.10 9.04 -3.06
C ASN A 22 -4.33 7.66 -3.69
N TYR A 23 -4.02 6.54 -3.03
CA TYR A 23 -4.13 5.17 -3.59
C TYR A 23 -5.46 4.88 -4.30
N GLU A 24 -6.58 5.39 -3.79
CA GLU A 24 -7.90 5.13 -4.35
C GLU A 24 -8.24 6.00 -5.58
N THR A 25 -7.58 7.15 -5.71
CA THR A 25 -7.88 8.19 -6.70
C THR A 25 -6.69 8.51 -7.61
N GLU A 26 -5.56 7.83 -7.45
CA GLU A 26 -4.38 8.09 -8.25
C GLU A 26 -4.66 7.82 -9.73
N SER A 27 -4.27 8.77 -10.57
CA SER A 27 -4.31 8.66 -12.02
C SER A 27 -2.99 9.08 -12.68
N ASN A 28 -1.99 9.51 -11.91
CA ASN A 28 -0.68 9.87 -12.44
C ASN A 28 0.14 8.60 -12.72
N TYR A 29 0.51 8.42 -14.00
CA TYR A 29 1.28 7.26 -14.46
C TYR A 29 2.69 7.15 -13.87
N GLU A 30 3.34 8.26 -13.52
CA GLU A 30 4.67 8.25 -12.89
C GLU A 30 4.56 7.71 -11.46
N ASN A 31 3.59 8.18 -10.68
CA ASN A 31 3.35 7.68 -9.32
C ASN A 31 2.95 6.20 -9.33
N LEU A 32 2.10 5.80 -10.28
CA LEU A 32 1.73 4.39 -10.51
C LEU A 32 2.93 3.53 -10.87
N SER A 33 3.82 4.03 -11.73
CA SER A 33 5.03 3.30 -12.12
C SER A 33 5.98 3.13 -10.94
N LEU A 34 6.17 4.17 -10.13
CA LEU A 34 6.97 4.11 -8.91
C LEU A 34 6.43 3.05 -7.95
N MET A 35 5.12 3.03 -7.74
CA MET A 35 4.44 2.06 -6.88
C MET A 35 4.57 0.62 -7.35
N VAL A 36 4.38 0.38 -8.65
CA VAL A 36 4.59 -0.96 -9.22
C VAL A 36 6.04 -1.37 -9.09
N TYR A 37 6.98 -0.47 -9.33
CA TYR A 37 8.41 -0.73 -9.17
C TYR A 37 8.76 -1.09 -7.73
N THR A 38 8.34 -0.27 -6.77
CA THR A 38 8.57 -0.49 -5.34
C THR A 38 7.98 -1.82 -4.89
N LEU A 39 6.72 -2.13 -5.22
CA LEU A 39 6.09 -3.40 -4.84
C LEU A 39 6.74 -4.61 -5.54
N SER A 40 7.38 -4.43 -6.70
CA SER A 40 8.08 -5.52 -7.40
C SER A 40 9.45 -5.82 -6.83
N ASP A 41 10.05 -4.87 -6.08
CA ASP A 41 11.39 -5.01 -5.53
C ASP A 41 11.41 -6.04 -4.38
N PRO A 42 12.32 -7.04 -4.39
CA PRO A 42 12.50 -7.95 -3.26
C PRO A 42 12.75 -7.25 -1.92
N ASP A 43 13.41 -6.09 -1.95
CA ASP A 43 13.73 -5.25 -0.78
C ASP A 43 12.67 -4.18 -0.52
N CYS A 44 11.45 -4.32 -1.07
CA CYS A 44 10.42 -3.29 -0.97
C CYS A 44 10.15 -2.85 0.47
N VAL A 45 10.12 -3.79 1.42
CA VAL A 45 9.86 -3.49 2.84
C VAL A 45 10.93 -2.56 3.39
N ARG A 46 12.20 -2.86 3.14
CA ARG A 46 13.32 -2.01 3.56
C ARG A 46 13.23 -0.64 2.90
N TRP A 47 13.00 -0.60 1.59
CA TRP A 47 12.90 0.66 0.85
C TRP A 47 11.76 1.53 1.37
N LEU A 48 10.59 0.93 1.59
CA LEU A 48 9.41 1.59 2.15
C LEU A 48 9.75 2.15 3.55
N SER A 49 10.33 1.34 4.44
CA SER A 49 10.71 1.81 5.79
C SER A 49 11.73 2.97 5.78
N GLU A 50 12.64 3.01 4.81
CA GLU A 50 13.70 4.02 4.72
C GLU A 50 13.27 5.32 4.01
N ASN A 51 12.29 5.26 3.10
CA ASN A 51 12.01 6.35 2.16
C ASN A 51 10.59 6.91 2.25
N MET A 52 9.72 6.35 3.08
CA MET A 52 8.34 6.82 3.17
C MET A 52 8.20 8.00 4.12
N GLU A 53 7.73 9.12 3.57
CA GLU A 53 6.98 10.10 4.35
C GLU A 53 5.58 9.52 4.58
N PHE A 54 5.33 9.00 5.78
CA PHE A 54 4.02 8.44 6.12
C PHE A 54 2.93 9.52 6.06
N GLY A 55 1.72 9.10 5.69
CA GLY A 55 0.55 9.92 5.41
C GLY A 55 0.06 10.79 6.57
N ASN A 56 -1.14 11.38 6.39
CA ASN A 56 -1.66 12.38 7.32
C ASN A 56 -1.93 11.82 8.73
N ASP A 57 -2.00 12.72 9.72
CA ASP A 57 -2.25 12.38 11.13
C ASP A 57 -3.51 11.52 11.34
N GLU A 58 -4.53 11.68 10.48
CA GLU A 58 -5.76 10.90 10.57
C GLU A 58 -5.52 9.42 10.24
N GLN A 59 -4.74 9.12 9.20
CA GLN A 59 -4.45 7.74 8.82
C GLN A 59 -3.45 7.08 9.78
N LEU A 60 -2.48 7.83 10.30
CA LEU A 60 -1.61 7.35 11.37
C LEU A 60 -2.42 7.02 12.64
N SER A 61 -3.37 7.88 13.02
CA SER A 61 -4.28 7.63 14.14
C SER A 61 -5.17 6.40 13.91
N LEU A 62 -5.61 6.17 12.67
CA LEU A 62 -6.37 4.98 12.29
C LEU A 62 -5.55 3.71 12.51
N LEU A 63 -4.29 3.67 12.05
CA LEU A 63 -3.43 2.50 12.22
C LEU A 63 -3.15 2.21 13.69
N ASN A 64 -2.85 3.22 14.49
CA ASN A 64 -2.65 3.07 15.93
C ASN A 64 -3.91 2.48 16.61
N LYS A 65 -5.08 3.04 16.30
CA LYS A 65 -6.33 2.61 16.94
C LYS A 65 -6.74 1.19 16.53
N LYS A 66 -6.52 0.80 15.28
CA LYS A 66 -7.03 -0.46 14.71
C LYS A 66 -6.04 -1.62 14.82
N TYR A 67 -4.75 -1.33 14.74
CA TYR A 67 -3.68 -2.32 14.68
C TYR A 67 -2.62 -2.14 15.78
N SER A 68 -2.77 -1.12 16.64
CA SER A 68 -1.74 -0.76 17.65
C SER A 68 -0.37 -0.52 17.02
N TRP A 69 -0.37 0.00 15.79
CA TRP A 69 0.82 0.28 15.01
C TRP A 69 1.18 1.78 15.07
N GLU A 70 2.44 2.08 15.34
CA GLU A 70 3.02 3.42 15.41
C GLU A 70 4.16 3.62 14.41
N TYR A 71 4.45 4.88 14.10
CA TYR A 71 5.60 5.21 13.25
C TYR A 71 6.90 4.70 13.90
N GLY A 72 7.64 3.88 13.16
CA GLY A 72 8.86 3.22 13.62
C GLY A 72 8.67 1.74 13.97
N ASP A 73 7.43 1.26 14.04
CA ASP A 73 7.13 -0.16 14.11
C ASP A 73 7.43 -0.86 12.77
N GLU A 74 7.59 -2.19 12.82
CA GLU A 74 7.80 -3.00 11.63
C GLU A 74 6.61 -2.89 10.68
N LEU A 75 6.89 -2.85 9.37
CA LEU A 75 5.85 -2.90 8.36
C LEU A 75 5.16 -4.26 8.39
N PRO A 76 3.88 -4.35 8.00
CA PRO A 76 3.14 -5.60 8.06
C PRO A 76 3.79 -6.75 7.26
N GLU A 77 3.82 -7.95 7.84
CA GLU A 77 4.41 -9.16 7.23
C GLU A 77 3.84 -9.49 5.84
N TRP A 78 2.61 -9.08 5.54
CA TRP A 78 1.99 -9.35 4.25
C TRP A 78 2.78 -8.75 3.08
N LEU A 79 3.49 -7.63 3.29
CA LEU A 79 4.35 -6.99 2.28
C LEU A 79 5.53 -7.89 1.90
N GLU A 80 5.99 -8.76 2.79
CA GLU A 80 7.10 -9.66 2.49
C GLU A 80 6.71 -10.70 1.43
N SER A 81 5.43 -11.08 1.40
CA SER A 81 4.89 -12.09 0.47
C SER A 81 4.86 -11.58 -0.98
N PRO A 82 5.67 -12.16 -1.90
CA PRO A 82 5.65 -11.79 -3.31
C PRO A 82 4.27 -11.98 -3.95
N LYS A 83 3.51 -12.98 -3.50
CA LYS A 83 2.15 -13.24 -3.99
C LYS A 83 1.22 -12.06 -3.70
N HIS A 84 1.25 -11.51 -2.49
CA HIS A 84 0.37 -10.40 -2.13
C HIS A 84 0.76 -9.12 -2.88
N ARG A 85 2.06 -8.87 -3.03
CA ARG A 85 2.55 -7.73 -3.82
C ARG A 85 2.14 -7.81 -5.28
N LEU A 86 2.26 -8.99 -5.90
CA LEU A 86 1.79 -9.21 -7.27
C LEU A 86 0.28 -9.01 -7.42
N LEU A 87 -0.52 -9.45 -6.44
CA LEU A 87 -1.97 -9.22 -6.45
C LEU A 87 -2.31 -7.73 -6.37
N LEU A 88 -1.61 -6.95 -5.53
CA LEU A 88 -1.79 -5.50 -5.48
C LEU A 88 -1.39 -4.81 -6.78
N ILE A 89 -0.26 -5.19 -7.37
CA ILE A 89 0.18 -4.69 -8.68
C ILE A 89 -0.92 -4.97 -9.73
N SER A 90 -1.47 -6.19 -9.76
CA SER A 90 -2.57 -6.54 -10.66
C SER A 90 -3.79 -5.66 -10.43
N GLU A 91 -4.18 -5.44 -9.18
CA GLU A 91 -5.33 -4.59 -8.83
C GLU A 91 -5.11 -3.12 -9.25
N LEU A 92 -3.90 -2.59 -9.04
CA LEU A 92 -3.49 -1.25 -9.44
C LEU A 92 -3.54 -1.07 -10.96
N LEU A 93 -3.03 -2.04 -11.72
CA LEU A 93 -3.05 -2.01 -13.18
C LEU A 93 -4.49 -2.12 -13.71
N GLU A 94 -5.31 -3.02 -13.16
CA GLU A 94 -6.73 -3.16 -13.55
C GLU A 94 -7.56 -1.89 -13.28
N ARG A 95 -7.21 -1.13 -12.24
CA ARG A 95 -7.86 0.15 -11.91
C ARG A 95 -7.56 1.23 -12.94
N ASN A 96 -6.33 1.28 -13.42
CA ASN A 96 -5.81 2.40 -14.22
C ASN A 96 -5.82 2.14 -15.73
N LEU A 97 -6.02 0.89 -16.15
CA LEU A 97 -6.15 0.51 -17.56
C LEU A 97 -7.62 0.42 -18.04
N ARG A 98 -8.58 0.90 -17.24
CA ARG A 98 -10.01 0.98 -17.59
C ARG A 98 -10.40 2.39 -18.00
#